data_AF-K5DNH6-F1
#
_entry.id   AF-K5DNH6-F1
#
_cell.length_a   1.000
_cell.length_b   1.000
_cell.length_c   1.000
_cell.angle_alpha   90.00
_cell.angle_beta   90.00
_cell.angle_gamma   90.00
#
_symmetry.space_group_name_H-M   'P 1'
#
loop_
_entity.id
_entity.type
_entity.pdbx_description
1 polymer ?
#
loop_
_entity_poly.entity_id
_entity_poly.type
_entity_poly.pdbx_seq_one_letter_code
_entity_poly.pdbx_strand_id
1 'polypeptide(L)'
;MVFRAHCGGATTKGSSFPRCELREMAPDEVNRADWSTDDKTIHTMTVRVAITATPRKKKHVVCAQIHDADDDLMMVRLEGEKLFIERNEVGEVMMERHYQLGTEFELKIEAGKGHVRVFYNGEEKMNWKVSRDGCYFKAGCYTQSNLKKGDDADSYGEVVISMLQLDEINTEDQ
;
A
#
# COMPACT_ATOMS: atom_id res chain seq x y z
N MET A 1 3.17 -6.49 -14.02
CA MET A 1 2.95 -5.08 -14.43
C MET A 1 4.00 -4.19 -13.78
N VAL A 2 4.49 -3.16 -14.48
CA VAL A 2 5.47 -2.18 -13.95
C VAL A 2 4.75 -0.87 -13.64
N PHE A 3 4.95 -0.36 -12.43
CA PHE A 3 4.44 0.92 -11.96
C PHE A 3 5.61 1.83 -11.65
N ARG A 4 5.69 2.99 -12.31
CA ARG A 4 6.79 3.95 -12.14
C ARG A 4 6.23 5.36 -11.94
N ALA A 5 6.75 6.07 -10.95
CA ALA A 5 6.42 7.46 -10.71
C ALA A 5 7.70 8.30 -10.53
N HIS A 6 7.91 9.24 -11.44
CA HIS A 6 9.05 10.17 -11.38
C HIS A 6 8.79 11.29 -10.38
N CYS A 7 9.82 11.78 -9.70
CA CYS A 7 9.76 12.83 -8.69
C CYS A 7 9.25 14.17 -9.23
N GLY A 8 9.40 14.41 -10.55
CA GLY A 8 8.80 15.54 -11.26
C GLY A 8 7.41 15.27 -11.85
N GLY A 9 6.80 14.12 -11.55
CA GLY A 9 5.47 13.74 -12.03
C GLY A 9 4.34 14.60 -11.45
N ALA A 10 3.19 14.58 -12.12
CA ALA A 10 1.99 15.23 -11.63
C ALA A 10 1.54 14.63 -10.28
N THR A 11 0.94 15.48 -9.44
CA THR A 11 0.36 15.06 -8.16
C THR A 11 -1.14 15.28 -8.16
N THR A 12 -1.86 14.47 -7.39
CA THR A 12 -3.29 14.67 -7.16
C THR A 12 -3.50 15.80 -6.15
N LYS A 13 -4.64 16.50 -6.24
CA LYS A 13 -5.04 17.48 -5.21
C LYS A 13 -4.96 16.82 -3.83
N GLY A 14 -4.28 17.49 -2.89
CA GLY A 14 -4.05 16.97 -1.53
C GLY A 14 -2.75 16.20 -1.34
N SER A 15 -2.11 15.69 -2.40
CA SER A 15 -0.80 15.03 -2.31
C SER A 15 0.31 15.88 -2.88
N SER A 16 1.45 15.88 -2.20
CA SER A 16 2.70 16.49 -2.68
C SER A 16 3.60 15.51 -3.43
N PHE A 17 3.16 14.26 -3.62
CA PHE A 17 4.00 13.18 -4.12
C PHE A 17 3.37 12.47 -5.33
N PRO A 18 4.18 12.11 -6.35
CA PRO A 18 3.71 11.50 -7.58
C PRO A 18 3.43 10.00 -7.38
N ARG A 19 2.47 9.47 -8.14
CA ARG A 19 2.09 8.04 -8.09
C ARG A 19 1.71 7.49 -9.46
N CYS A 20 1.97 6.20 -9.64
CA CYS A 20 1.38 5.34 -10.65
C CYS A 20 0.81 4.15 -9.89
N GLU A 21 -0.48 4.17 -9.60
CA GLU A 21 -1.07 3.33 -8.55
C GLU A 21 -2.52 3.00 -8.88
N LEU A 22 -2.88 1.73 -8.68
CA LEU A 22 -4.26 1.26 -8.78
C LEU A 22 -5.03 1.68 -7.53
N ARG A 23 -6.29 2.03 -7.73
CA ARG A 23 -7.28 2.26 -6.68
C ARG A 23 -8.38 1.23 -6.86
N GLU A 24 -8.72 0.51 -5.80
CA GLU A 24 -9.80 -0.47 -5.81
C GLU A 24 -11.12 0.17 -6.29
N MET A 25 -11.87 -0.58 -7.09
CA MET A 25 -13.22 -0.23 -7.54
C MET A 25 -14.18 -1.27 -6.97
N ALA A 26 -15.45 -0.91 -6.83
CA ALA A 26 -16.48 -1.85 -6.41
C ALA A 26 -16.63 -2.96 -7.48
N PRO A 27 -17.24 -4.12 -7.13
CA PRO A 27 -17.43 -5.24 -8.07
C PRO A 27 -18.24 -4.89 -9.33
N ASP A 28 -18.98 -3.79 -9.32
CA ASP A 28 -19.70 -3.29 -10.49
C ASP A 28 -18.82 -2.54 -11.50
N GLU A 29 -17.52 -2.38 -11.20
CA GLU A 29 -16.49 -1.73 -12.01
C GLU A 29 -16.75 -0.25 -12.35
N VAL A 30 -17.84 0.33 -11.85
CA VAL A 30 -18.25 1.72 -12.10
C VAL A 30 -18.07 2.56 -10.84
N ASN A 31 -18.48 2.00 -9.71
CA ASN A 31 -18.46 2.68 -8.44
C ASN A 31 -17.13 2.48 -7.72
N ARG A 32 -16.86 3.43 -6.84
CA ARG A 32 -15.70 3.39 -5.98
C ARG A 32 -15.96 2.37 -4.87
N ALA A 33 -14.99 1.49 -4.61
CA ALA A 33 -14.98 0.71 -3.37
C ALA A 33 -15.01 1.64 -2.15
N ASP A 34 -15.78 1.20 -1.16
CA ASP A 34 -16.16 1.90 0.07
C ASP A 34 -16.66 0.83 1.07
N TRP A 35 -15.75 0.29 1.88
CA TRP A 35 -16.04 -0.75 2.87
C TRP A 35 -15.57 -0.35 4.28
N SER A 36 -16.01 -1.09 5.31
CA SER A 36 -15.65 -0.82 6.72
C SER A 36 -14.73 -1.89 7.29
N THR A 37 -13.76 -1.49 8.12
CA THR A 37 -12.95 -2.45 8.87
C THR A 37 -13.75 -3.18 9.96
N ASP A 38 -14.94 -2.68 10.33
CA ASP A 38 -15.86 -3.34 11.27
C ASP A 38 -16.81 -4.34 10.60
N ASP A 39 -16.77 -4.47 9.27
CA ASP A 39 -17.66 -5.37 8.53
C ASP A 39 -17.48 -6.83 8.94
N LYS A 40 -18.56 -7.61 8.85
CA LYS A 40 -18.51 -9.07 9.05
C LYS A 40 -17.79 -9.78 7.89
N THR A 41 -17.76 -9.13 6.73
CA THR A 41 -17.00 -9.52 5.55
C THR A 41 -15.53 -9.19 5.78
N ILE A 42 -14.65 -10.10 5.37
CA ILE A 42 -13.21 -9.84 5.36
C ILE A 42 -12.82 -9.45 3.94
N HIS A 43 -12.43 -8.20 3.77
CA HIS A 43 -11.86 -7.65 2.53
C HIS A 43 -10.38 -7.99 2.50
N THR A 44 -9.94 -8.68 1.47
CA THR A 44 -8.57 -9.19 1.37
C THR A 44 -7.91 -8.70 0.08
N MET A 45 -6.71 -8.12 0.21
CA MET A 45 -5.81 -7.91 -0.92
C MET A 45 -4.59 -8.82 -0.77
N THR A 46 -4.35 -9.69 -1.76
CA THR A 46 -3.12 -10.46 -1.89
C THR A 46 -2.33 -9.94 -3.09
N VAL A 47 -1.07 -9.57 -2.88
CA VAL A 47 -0.20 -9.02 -3.92
C VAL A 47 1.19 -9.66 -3.86
N ARG A 48 1.73 -10.06 -5.02
CA ARG A 48 3.14 -10.39 -5.18
C ARG A 48 3.84 -9.22 -5.83
N VAL A 49 4.81 -8.66 -5.11
CA VAL A 49 5.37 -7.35 -5.41
C VAL A 49 6.87 -7.32 -5.17
N ALA A 50 7.58 -6.58 -6.01
CA ALA A 50 8.97 -6.22 -5.81
C ALA A 50 9.14 -4.71 -6.02
N ILE A 51 9.70 -4.02 -5.02
CA ILE A 51 10.18 -2.65 -5.19
C ILE A 51 11.55 -2.73 -5.89
N THR A 52 11.65 -2.22 -7.11
CA THR A 52 12.83 -2.36 -7.99
C THR A 52 13.68 -1.10 -8.07
N ALA A 53 13.11 0.07 -7.74
CA ALA A 53 13.85 1.33 -7.68
C ALA A 53 13.28 2.28 -6.63
N THR A 54 14.12 3.17 -6.12
CA THR A 54 13.75 4.26 -5.21
C THR A 54 14.36 5.57 -5.69
N PRO A 55 13.78 6.74 -5.33
CA PRO A 55 14.40 8.03 -5.62
C PRO A 55 15.82 8.12 -5.06
N ARG A 56 16.70 8.84 -5.74
CA ARG A 56 18.13 8.93 -5.41
C ARG A 56 18.40 9.57 -4.05
N LYS A 57 17.66 10.61 -3.66
CA LYS A 57 17.87 11.34 -2.40
C LYS A 57 16.98 10.81 -1.28
N LYS A 58 15.65 10.94 -1.42
CA LYS A 58 14.70 10.40 -0.45
C LYS A 58 14.20 9.06 -0.95
N LYS A 59 14.98 8.01 -0.67
CA LYS A 59 14.80 6.60 -1.08
C LYS A 59 13.56 5.92 -0.45
N HIS A 60 12.39 6.53 -0.64
CA HIS A 60 11.16 6.18 0.05
C HIS A 60 10.08 5.86 -0.99
N VAL A 61 9.47 4.68 -0.91
CA VAL A 61 8.42 4.22 -1.83
C VAL A 61 7.35 3.48 -1.04
N VAL A 62 6.08 3.72 -1.37
CA VAL A 62 4.93 2.95 -0.87
C VAL A 62 4.44 2.04 -1.99
N CYS A 63 4.19 0.77 -1.68
CA CYS A 63 3.76 -0.23 -2.67
C CYS A 63 2.33 -0.74 -2.50
N ALA A 64 1.74 -0.60 -1.31
CA ALA A 64 0.37 -1.02 -1.01
C ALA A 64 -0.21 -0.18 0.14
N GLN A 65 -1.53 0.02 0.15
CA GLN A 65 -2.22 0.86 1.13
C GLN A 65 -3.63 0.33 1.43
N ILE A 66 -4.13 0.67 2.62
CA ILE A 66 -5.56 0.92 2.84
C ILE A 66 -5.70 2.43 3.01
N HIS A 67 -6.64 3.04 2.32
CA HIS A 67 -6.92 4.48 2.39
C HIS A 67 -8.41 4.69 2.65
N ASP A 68 -8.77 5.75 3.37
CA ASP A 68 -10.18 6.16 3.57
C ASP A 68 -10.51 7.50 2.89
N ALA A 69 -11.57 8.18 3.31
CA ALA A 69 -11.95 9.49 2.76
C ALA A 69 -11.04 10.64 3.21
N ASP A 70 -10.38 10.49 4.37
CA ASP A 70 -9.57 11.54 4.99
C ASP A 70 -8.10 11.40 4.62
N ASP A 71 -7.50 10.22 4.87
CA ASP A 71 -6.07 9.97 4.63
C ASP A 71 -5.73 8.47 4.50
N ASP A 72 -4.46 8.17 4.29
CA ASP A 72 -3.93 6.81 4.36
C ASP A 72 -4.23 6.19 5.73
N LEU A 73 -4.90 5.04 5.79
CA LEU A 73 -5.09 4.31 7.05
C LEU A 73 -3.83 3.49 7.40
N MET A 74 -3.29 2.81 6.39
CA MET A 74 -2.01 2.13 6.48
C MET A 74 -1.26 2.14 5.15
N MET A 75 0.06 2.18 5.22
CA MET A 75 0.94 2.07 4.05
C MET A 75 2.01 1.01 4.26
N VAL A 76 2.26 0.19 3.25
CA VAL A 76 3.47 -0.65 3.19
C VAL A 76 4.57 0.16 2.50
N ARG A 77 5.56 0.55 3.29
CA ARG A 77 6.57 1.56 2.93
C ARG A 77 7.98 1.02 3.06
N LEU A 78 8.79 1.32 2.06
CA LEU A 78 10.23 1.15 2.07
C LEU A 78 10.89 2.50 2.36
N GLU A 79 11.84 2.53 3.30
CA GLU A 79 12.78 3.64 3.49
C GLU A 79 14.22 3.12 3.51
N GLY A 80 14.97 3.39 2.44
CA GLY A 80 16.27 2.77 2.23
C GLY A 80 16.11 1.26 2.09
N GLU A 81 16.48 0.50 3.13
CA GLU A 81 16.36 -0.96 3.19
C GLU A 81 15.26 -1.44 4.15
N LYS A 82 14.64 -0.52 4.90
CA LYS A 82 13.64 -0.87 5.91
C LYS A 82 12.26 -0.93 5.27
N LEU A 83 11.69 -2.12 5.20
CA LEU A 83 10.32 -2.36 4.75
C LEU A 83 9.42 -2.53 5.98
N PHE A 84 8.42 -1.66 6.12
CA PHE A 84 7.55 -1.62 7.28
C PHE A 84 6.12 -1.20 6.92
N ILE A 85 5.22 -1.39 7.87
CA ILE A 85 3.84 -0.91 7.82
C ILE A 85 3.77 0.39 8.62
N GLU A 86 3.41 1.49 7.97
CA GLU A 86 3.09 2.78 8.59
C GLU A 86 1.58 2.84 8.89
N ARG A 87 1.21 3.37 10.06
CA ARG A 87 -0.17 3.47 10.55
C ARG A 87 -0.42 4.82 11.22
N ASN A 88 -0.24 5.91 10.49
CA ASN A 88 -0.40 7.27 11.02
C ASN A 88 0.35 7.43 12.36
N GLU A 89 -0.33 7.93 13.38
CA GLU A 89 0.25 8.22 14.70
C GLU A 89 0.46 6.98 15.60
N VAL A 90 0.03 5.80 15.17
CA VAL A 90 0.08 4.56 15.98
C VAL A 90 1.46 3.91 15.95
N GLY A 91 2.34 4.35 15.05
CA GLY A 91 3.71 3.87 14.91
C GLY A 91 3.88 2.69 13.95
N GLU A 92 5.12 2.54 13.48
CA GLU A 92 5.49 1.57 12.44
C GLU A 92 5.59 0.12 12.96
N VAL A 93 5.31 -0.83 12.07
CA VAL A 93 5.58 -2.26 12.29
C VAL A 93 6.60 -2.74 11.28
N MET A 94 7.78 -3.10 11.76
CA MET A 94 8.88 -3.56 10.90
C MET A 94 8.58 -4.94 10.32
N MET A 95 8.68 -5.10 9.00
CA MET A 95 8.55 -6.39 8.32
C MET A 95 9.90 -6.98 7.95
N GLU A 96 10.78 -6.15 7.38
CA GLU A 96 12.14 -6.53 6.96
C GLU A 96 13.08 -5.31 7.14
N ARG A 97 14.27 -5.52 7.71
CA ARG A 97 15.24 -4.46 7.98
C ARG A 97 16.25 -4.26 6.85
N HIS A 98 16.44 -5.30 6.03
CA HIS A 98 17.45 -5.37 4.98
C HIS A 98 16.85 -5.80 3.64
N TYR A 99 15.75 -5.16 3.25
CA TYR A 99 15.10 -5.42 1.98
C TYR A 99 16.03 -5.04 0.83
N GLN A 100 16.26 -6.00 -0.07
CA GLN A 100 17.05 -5.81 -1.27
C GLN A 100 16.12 -5.45 -2.44
N LEU A 101 16.43 -4.38 -3.17
CA LEU A 101 15.64 -3.99 -4.35
C LEU A 101 15.55 -5.14 -5.35
N GLY A 102 14.35 -5.38 -5.87
CA GLY A 102 14.04 -6.48 -6.77
C GLY A 102 13.68 -7.81 -6.09
N THR A 103 13.84 -7.94 -4.77
CA THR A 103 13.37 -9.13 -4.04
C THR A 103 11.85 -9.15 -4.03
N GLU A 104 11.25 -10.14 -4.69
CA GLU A 104 9.80 -10.33 -4.65
C GLU A 104 9.36 -10.85 -3.27
N PHE A 105 8.23 -10.35 -2.80
CA PHE A 105 7.55 -10.86 -1.62
C PHE A 105 6.04 -10.93 -1.85
N GLU A 106 5.39 -11.82 -1.12
CA GLU A 106 3.93 -11.88 -1.04
C GLU A 106 3.46 -11.08 0.17
N LEU A 107 2.56 -10.15 -0.07
CA LEU A 107 1.87 -9.36 0.93
C LEU A 107 0.39 -9.71 0.90
N LYS A 108 -0.18 -10.05 2.05
CA LYS A 108 -1.63 -10.19 2.22
C LYS A 108 -2.11 -9.23 3.29
N ILE A 109 -3.13 -8.44 2.96
CA ILE A 109 -3.80 -7.51 3.86
C ILE A 109 -5.26 -7.95 3.99
N GLU A 110 -5.72 -8.20 5.21
CA GLU A 110 -7.10 -8.54 5.54
C GLU A 110 -7.70 -7.43 6.41
N ALA A 111 -8.88 -6.94 6.06
CA ALA A 111 -9.63 -5.95 6.83
C ALA A 111 -11.06 -6.41 7.06
N GLY A 112 -11.51 -6.39 8.32
CA GLY A 112 -12.84 -6.83 8.74
C GLY A 112 -12.86 -7.22 10.22
N LYS A 113 -14.06 -7.35 10.79
CA LYS A 113 -14.30 -7.72 12.19
C LYS A 113 -13.60 -6.79 13.21
N GLY A 114 -13.40 -5.53 12.85
CA GLY A 114 -12.74 -4.51 13.65
C GLY A 114 -11.20 -4.64 13.66
N HIS A 115 -10.63 -5.36 12.70
CA HIS A 115 -9.20 -5.62 12.63
C HIS A 115 -8.65 -5.44 11.21
N VAL A 116 -7.40 -4.98 11.15
CA VAL A 116 -6.54 -5.06 9.97
C VAL A 116 -5.37 -5.98 10.28
N ARG A 117 -5.22 -7.05 9.49
CA ARG A 117 -4.12 -8.02 9.59
C ARG A 117 -3.24 -7.94 8.36
N VAL A 118 -1.93 -8.03 8.57
CA VAL A 118 -0.96 -7.99 7.48
C VAL A 118 0.01 -9.15 7.61
N PHE A 119 0.17 -9.88 6.51
CA PHE A 119 1.06 -11.02 6.37
C PHE A 119 2.15 -10.71 5.36
N TYR A 120 3.38 -11.07 5.70
CA TYR A 120 4.57 -10.95 4.85
C TYR A 120 5.15 -12.34 4.64
N ASN A 121 5.13 -12.83 3.40
CA ASN A 121 5.54 -14.19 3.03
C ASN A 121 4.87 -15.28 3.92
N GLY A 122 3.58 -15.11 4.19
CA GLY A 122 2.77 -16.03 5.00
C GLY A 122 2.89 -15.83 6.53
N GLU A 123 3.83 -15.03 7.02
CA GLU A 123 3.97 -14.72 8.45
C GLU A 123 3.12 -13.51 8.83
N GLU A 124 2.25 -13.63 9.84
CA GLU A 124 1.48 -12.49 10.37
C GLU A 124 2.43 -11.49 11.06
N LYS A 125 2.60 -10.32 10.47
CA LYS A 125 3.42 -9.23 11.03
C LYS A 125 2.61 -8.28 11.89
N MET A 126 1.31 -8.16 11.62
CA MET A 126 0.45 -7.21 12.30
C MET A 126 -0.97 -7.75 12.44
N ASN A 127 -1.56 -7.49 13.60
CA ASN A 127 -2.98 -7.62 13.86
C ASN A 127 -3.43 -6.41 14.68
N TRP A 128 -4.04 -5.46 14.00
CA TRP A 128 -4.33 -4.14 14.52
C TRP A 128 -5.83 -3.94 14.67
N LYS A 129 -6.30 -3.74 15.90
CA LYS A 129 -7.69 -3.36 16.16
C LYS A 129 -7.92 -1.91 15.71
N VAL A 130 -8.82 -1.74 14.75
CA VAL A 130 -9.12 -0.44 14.14
C VAL A 130 -10.52 -0.44 13.55
N SER A 131 -11.21 0.70 13.71
CA SER A 131 -12.56 0.96 13.21
C SER A 131 -12.50 2.15 12.27
N ARG A 132 -12.75 1.91 10.99
CA ARG A 132 -12.73 2.88 9.90
C ARG A 132 -13.73 2.48 8.84
N ASP A 133 -14.47 3.48 8.35
CA ASP A 133 -15.37 3.37 7.20
C ASP A 133 -14.71 4.03 5.98
N GLY A 134 -15.33 3.97 4.80
CA GLY A 134 -14.79 4.68 3.65
C GLY A 134 -13.58 4.01 3.01
N CYS A 135 -13.24 2.78 3.41
CA CYS A 135 -11.96 2.17 3.11
C CYS A 135 -11.92 1.55 1.72
N TYR A 136 -10.71 1.53 1.14
CA TYR A 136 -10.41 0.87 -0.11
C TYR A 136 -8.91 0.55 -0.21
N PHE A 137 -8.58 -0.49 -0.97
CA PHE A 137 -7.20 -0.87 -1.25
C PHE A 137 -6.57 -0.01 -2.35
N LYS A 138 -5.24 0.12 -2.26
CA LYS A 138 -4.40 0.65 -3.33
C LYS A 138 -3.13 -0.17 -3.47
N ALA A 139 -2.65 -0.34 -4.69
CA ALA A 139 -1.41 -1.06 -4.99
C ALA A 139 -0.70 -0.48 -6.22
N GLY A 140 0.62 -0.31 -6.14
CA GLY A 140 1.41 0.24 -7.24
C GLY A 140 2.67 0.93 -6.73
N CYS A 141 3.02 2.06 -7.34
CA CYS A 141 4.16 2.86 -6.93
C CYS A 141 3.72 4.27 -6.51
N TYR A 142 3.76 4.54 -5.21
CA TYR A 142 3.60 5.89 -4.66
C TYR A 142 4.96 6.40 -4.15
N THR A 143 5.60 7.23 -4.96
CA THR A 143 6.97 7.69 -4.74
C THR A 143 7.02 8.81 -3.71
N GLN A 144 7.62 8.57 -2.55
CA GLN A 144 7.61 9.50 -1.41
C GLN A 144 8.72 10.56 -1.51
N SER A 145 8.93 11.11 -2.71
CA SER A 145 9.89 12.20 -2.98
C SER A 145 9.39 13.11 -4.10
N ASN A 146 10.00 14.29 -4.19
CA ASN A 146 9.75 15.31 -5.21
C ASN A 146 10.94 16.28 -5.26
N LEU A 147 10.87 17.28 -6.15
CA LEU A 147 11.91 18.30 -6.31
C LEU A 147 12.20 19.06 -5.00
N LYS A 148 11.19 19.31 -4.15
CA LYS A 148 11.36 19.99 -2.85
C LYS A 148 12.10 19.12 -1.82
N LYS A 149 12.20 17.81 -2.04
CA LYS A 149 13.03 16.89 -1.23
C LYS A 149 14.46 16.75 -1.78
N GLY A 150 14.80 17.48 -2.84
CA GLY A 150 16.13 17.52 -3.44
C GLY A 150 16.40 16.45 -4.50
N ASP A 151 15.39 15.66 -4.86
CA ASP A 151 15.48 14.70 -5.97
C ASP A 151 15.34 15.41 -7.33
N ASP A 152 16.09 14.93 -8.32
CA ASP A 152 15.96 15.36 -9.71
C ASP A 152 14.60 14.93 -10.29
N ALA A 153 14.11 15.66 -11.29
CA ALA A 153 12.80 15.42 -11.88
C ALA A 153 12.64 14.01 -12.47
N ASP A 154 13.72 13.42 -12.98
CA ASP A 154 13.77 12.08 -13.58
C ASP A 154 13.98 10.96 -12.56
N SER A 155 14.43 11.27 -11.33
CA SER A 155 14.52 10.34 -10.20
C SER A 155 13.16 9.70 -9.95
N TYR A 156 13.08 8.41 -9.60
CA TYR A 156 11.82 7.69 -9.57
C TYR A 156 11.77 6.58 -8.53
N GLY A 157 10.58 6.26 -8.07
CA GLY A 157 10.27 4.94 -7.51
C GLY A 157 9.75 4.01 -8.59
N GLU A 158 10.00 2.72 -8.43
CA GLU A 158 9.43 1.68 -9.27
C GLU A 158 9.02 0.45 -8.47
N VAL A 159 7.85 -0.07 -8.79
CA VAL A 159 7.27 -1.27 -8.21
C VAL A 159 6.80 -2.19 -9.34
N VAL A 160 7.15 -3.47 -9.24
CA VAL A 160 6.66 -4.53 -10.12
C VAL A 160 5.67 -5.38 -9.35
N ILE A 161 4.46 -5.51 -9.89
CA ILE A 161 3.42 -6.41 -9.35
C ILE A 161 3.27 -7.58 -10.32
N SER A 162 3.56 -8.80 -9.86
CA SER A 162 3.42 -10.03 -10.66
C SER A 162 2.06 -10.70 -10.47
N MET A 163 1.43 -10.48 -9.32
CA MET A 163 0.07 -10.95 -9.01
C MET A 163 -0.64 -9.92 -8.13
N LEU A 164 -1.92 -9.69 -8.40
CA LEU A 164 -2.83 -8.91 -7.56
C LEU A 164 -4.19 -9.60 -7.57
N GLN A 165 -4.72 -9.91 -6.39
CA GLN A 165 -6.01 -10.53 -6.18
C GLN A 165 -6.74 -9.82 -5.05
N LEU A 166 -8.04 -9.59 -5.25
CA LEU A 166 -8.97 -9.12 -4.24
C LEU A 166 -10.00 -10.21 -3.96
N ASP A 167 -10.26 -10.49 -2.70
CA ASP A 167 -11.24 -11.47 -2.25
C ASP A 167 -12.09 -10.88 -1.13
N GLU A 168 -13.37 -11.24 -1.10
CA GLU A 168 -14.30 -10.92 -0.01
C GLU A 168 -14.89 -12.22 0.53
N ILE A 169 -14.70 -12.47 1.83
CA ILE A 169 -15.23 -13.66 2.48
C ILE A 169 -16.26 -13.22 3.52
N ASN A 170 -17.54 -13.53 3.27
CA ASN A 170 -18.56 -13.42 4.30
C ASN A 170 -18.38 -14.57 5.29
N THR A 171 -18.22 -14.23 6.56
CA THR A 171 -17.92 -15.23 7.59
C THR A 171 -19.14 -15.94 8.16
N GLU A 172 -20.33 -15.63 7.64
CA GLU A 172 -21.56 -16.42 7.88
C GLU A 172 -21.70 -17.62 6.92
N ASP A 173 -20.87 -17.71 5.88
CA ASP A 173 -20.86 -18.83 4.91
C ASP A 173 -19.89 -19.97 5.31
N GLN A 174 -19.41 -19.99 6.56
CA GLN A 174 -18.57 -21.04 7.18
C GLN A 174 -19.23 -21.59 8.44
#